data_AF-A0AAE5XAD1-F1
#
_entry.id   AF-A0AAE5XAD1-F1
#
_cell.length_a   1.000
_cell.length_b   1.000
_cell.length_c   1.000
_cell.angle_alpha   90.00
_cell.angle_beta   90.00
_cell.angle_gamma   90.00
#
_symmetry.space_group_name_H-M   'P 1'
#
loop_
_entity.id
_entity.type
_entity.pdbx_description
1 polymer ?
#
loop_
_entity_poly.entity_id
_entity_poly.type
_entity_poly.pdbx_seq_one_letter_code
_entity_poly.pdbx_strand_id
1 'polypeptide(L)'
;MLPEELVKLFKEAFGKEPICEDPSQGICILKENGYISVREKGRLIAQFEDNESDYGFVLQYYAKKAGLFTPQDKGIEELLRSLFVNIIVLTEVEDKNGFSHSQRVAKLAEEFARYLGWEESKVEELRNHAFLHDVGKIAIEQLMLYSPTRIRTFETHYEDHPTMGTIYLTIHESLWKYIPTVRHHHERWDGKGFPDKLKGEEIPYFARIIAILNYYDEVTNFVSADWDSEIKTPQQAVREIKNLAGTFFDPKLVEQFVRFVKDVHKVSIE
;
A
#
# COMPACT_ATOMS: atom_id res chain seq x y z
N MET A 1 31.05 -5.91 10.30
CA MET A 1 30.45 -6.97 9.48
C MET A 1 29.04 -6.56 9.11
N LEU A 2 28.58 -6.92 7.91
CA LEU A 2 27.18 -6.77 7.49
C LEU A 2 26.29 -7.60 8.42
N PRO A 3 25.02 -7.22 8.66
CA PRO A 3 24.07 -8.05 9.39
C PRO A 3 23.98 -9.43 8.75
N GLU A 4 24.03 -10.51 9.53
CA GLU A 4 24.05 -11.90 9.01
C GLU A 4 22.86 -12.18 8.07
N GLU A 5 21.70 -11.59 8.38
CA GLU A 5 20.47 -11.71 7.61
C GLU A 5 20.59 -11.07 6.22
N LEU A 6 21.28 -9.93 6.13
CA LEU A 6 21.54 -9.21 4.89
C LEU A 6 22.64 -9.89 4.04
N VAL A 7 23.62 -10.51 4.70
CA VAL A 7 24.65 -11.34 4.05
C VAL A 7 24.03 -12.56 3.37
N LYS A 8 23.10 -13.22 4.07
CA LYS A 8 22.33 -14.35 3.57
C LYS A 8 21.44 -13.96 2.38
N LEU A 9 20.67 -12.86 2.50
CA LEU A 9 19.78 -12.35 1.44
C LEU A 9 20.52 -11.98 0.15
N PHE A 10 21.74 -11.44 0.25
CA PHE A 10 22.54 -11.13 -0.93
C PHE A 10 23.14 -12.38 -1.60
N LYS A 11 23.57 -13.38 -0.81
CA LYS A 11 24.04 -14.68 -1.33
C LYS A 11 22.95 -15.42 -2.10
N GLU A 12 21.71 -15.34 -1.64
CA GLU A 12 20.55 -15.91 -2.32
C GLU A 12 20.22 -15.19 -3.65
N ALA A 13 20.33 -13.86 -3.72
CA ALA A 13 20.01 -13.09 -4.93
C ALA A 13 21.06 -13.19 -6.06
N PHE A 14 22.34 -13.43 -5.73
CA PHE A 14 23.44 -13.40 -6.72
C PHE A 14 24.34 -14.65 -6.73
N GLY A 15 24.06 -15.66 -5.89
CA GLY A 15 24.74 -16.97 -5.87
C GLY A 15 26.13 -16.99 -5.21
N LYS A 16 26.55 -15.89 -4.58
CA LYS A 16 27.86 -15.71 -3.94
C LYS A 16 27.75 -14.76 -2.76
N GLU A 17 28.59 -14.94 -1.74
CA GLU A 17 28.57 -14.05 -0.58
C GLU A 17 28.84 -12.59 -0.98
N PRO A 18 28.22 -11.61 -0.31
CA PRO A 18 28.44 -10.19 -0.61
C PRO A 18 29.87 -9.72 -0.43
N ILE A 19 30.72 -10.54 0.19
CA ILE A 19 32.13 -10.27 0.45
C ILE A 19 32.88 -10.29 -0.89
N CYS A 20 33.31 -9.12 -1.34
CA CYS A 20 34.08 -8.99 -2.57
C CYS A 20 35.57 -9.20 -2.32
N GLU A 21 36.11 -10.29 -2.86
CA GLU A 21 37.56 -10.53 -2.95
C GLU A 21 38.21 -9.57 -3.96
N ASP A 22 37.49 -9.22 -5.04
CA ASP A 22 37.89 -8.20 -6.02
C ASP A 22 36.67 -7.36 -6.45
N PRO A 23 36.59 -6.07 -6.04
CA PRO A 23 35.49 -5.19 -6.41
C PRO A 23 35.34 -5.00 -7.91
N SER A 24 36.42 -5.12 -8.69
CA SER A 24 36.45 -4.81 -10.12
C SER A 24 35.72 -5.84 -11.00
N GLN A 25 35.27 -6.96 -10.44
CA GLN A 25 34.51 -7.99 -11.16
C GLN A 25 33.12 -8.26 -10.54
N GLY A 26 32.08 -7.74 -11.18
CA GLY A 26 30.68 -8.06 -10.90
C GLY A 26 30.08 -7.30 -9.71
N ILE A 27 28.88 -7.70 -9.24
CA ILE A 27 28.13 -6.99 -8.19
C ILE A 27 28.63 -7.38 -6.78
N CYS A 28 28.89 -6.39 -5.91
CA CYS A 28 29.41 -6.49 -4.54
C CYS A 28 28.46 -5.81 -3.54
N ILE A 29 28.38 -6.24 -2.27
CA ILE A 29 27.89 -5.38 -1.17
C ILE A 29 28.96 -5.20 -0.11
N LEU A 30 29.29 -3.95 0.19
CA LEU A 30 30.37 -3.59 1.09
C LEU A 30 29.86 -2.79 2.28
N LYS A 31 30.25 -3.15 3.50
CA LYS A 31 30.03 -2.29 4.66
C LYS A 31 31.14 -1.26 4.75
N GLU A 32 30.87 0.00 4.43
CA GLU A 32 31.86 1.09 4.37
C GLU A 32 31.39 2.23 5.29
N ASN A 33 32.18 2.60 6.30
CA ASN A 33 31.93 3.75 7.19
C ASN A 33 30.49 3.84 7.79
N GLY A 34 29.88 2.70 8.15
CA GLY A 34 28.53 2.67 8.74
C GLY A 34 27.38 2.42 7.75
N TYR A 35 27.70 2.16 6.48
CA TYR A 35 26.74 1.94 5.40
C TYR A 35 26.94 0.60 4.69
N ILE A 36 25.88 0.03 4.14
CA ILE A 36 25.80 -1.17 3.31
C ILE A 36 25.75 -0.78 1.83
N SER A 37 26.75 -1.13 1.03
CA SER A 37 27.02 -0.50 -0.29
C SER A 37 27.07 -1.53 -1.42
N VAL A 38 26.02 -1.61 -2.26
CA VAL A 38 25.96 -2.39 -3.51
C VAL A 38 26.81 -1.73 -4.60
N ARG A 39 27.81 -2.40 -5.16
CA ARG A 39 28.67 -1.95 -6.28
C ARG A 39 28.60 -2.95 -7.44
N GLU A 40 28.92 -2.59 -8.68
CA GLU A 40 29.08 -3.47 -9.84
C GLU A 40 30.39 -3.12 -10.57
N LYS A 41 31.29 -4.09 -10.73
CA LYS A 41 32.62 -3.95 -11.36
C LYS A 41 33.39 -2.74 -10.80
N GLY A 42 33.32 -2.58 -9.48
CA GLY A 42 34.02 -1.56 -8.69
C GLY A 42 33.23 -0.26 -8.55
N ARG A 43 32.18 -0.10 -9.37
CA ARG A 43 31.35 1.09 -9.41
C ARG A 43 30.20 0.98 -8.43
N LEU A 44 30.02 1.94 -7.53
CA LEU A 44 28.87 1.95 -6.60
C LEU A 44 27.52 2.04 -7.35
N ILE A 45 26.55 1.21 -6.96
CA ILE A 45 25.21 1.03 -7.55
C ILE A 45 24.10 1.39 -6.56
N ALA A 46 24.21 1.01 -5.29
CA ALA A 46 23.27 1.40 -4.24
C ALA A 46 23.98 1.41 -2.86
N GLN A 47 23.50 2.17 -1.87
CA GLN A 47 24.09 2.18 -0.53
C GLN A 47 23.02 2.54 0.53
N PHE A 48 23.05 1.89 1.69
CA PHE A 48 22.04 1.95 2.76
C PHE A 48 22.69 2.11 4.11
N GLU A 49 22.01 2.66 5.11
CA GLU A 49 22.50 2.64 6.50
C GLU A 49 22.46 1.20 7.07
N ASP A 50 22.84 1.00 8.33
CA ASP A 50 22.92 -0.34 8.95
C ASP A 50 22.14 -0.49 10.32
N ASN A 51 20.80 -0.59 10.27
CA ASN A 51 19.71 -0.85 11.24
C ASN A 51 18.65 -1.95 10.82
N GLU A 52 18.20 -2.82 11.74
CA GLU A 52 17.77 -4.22 11.43
C GLU A 52 16.38 -4.56 10.80
N SER A 53 15.35 -3.71 10.68
CA SER A 53 13.99 -4.21 10.25
C SER A 53 13.59 -4.02 8.78
N ASP A 54 14.23 -3.12 8.02
CA ASP A 54 13.67 -2.61 6.75
C ASP A 54 14.56 -2.83 5.52
N TYR A 55 15.76 -3.40 5.68
CA TYR A 55 16.73 -3.41 4.59
C TYR A 55 16.52 -4.41 3.47
N GLY A 56 15.83 -5.53 3.73
CA GLY A 56 15.57 -6.52 2.69
C GLY A 56 14.63 -5.99 1.60
N PHE A 57 13.60 -5.25 2.00
CA PHE A 57 12.61 -4.68 1.09
C PHE A 57 13.16 -3.48 0.32
N VAL A 58 13.98 -2.69 0.98
CA VAL A 58 14.74 -1.58 0.40
C VAL A 58 15.69 -2.13 -0.68
N LEU A 59 16.53 -3.13 -0.39
CA LEU A 59 17.48 -3.71 -1.36
C LEU A 59 16.82 -4.32 -2.62
N GLN A 60 15.64 -4.93 -2.50
CA GLN A 60 14.86 -5.44 -3.65
C GLN A 60 14.28 -4.34 -4.54
N TYR A 61 13.81 -3.24 -3.95
CA TYR A 61 13.40 -2.04 -4.71
C TYR A 61 14.57 -1.45 -5.52
N TYR A 62 15.78 -1.43 -4.96
CA TYR A 62 16.95 -0.84 -5.62
C TYR A 62 17.58 -1.71 -6.71
N ALA A 63 17.53 -3.05 -6.59
CA ALA A 63 17.93 -3.94 -7.68
C ALA A 63 17.06 -3.73 -8.93
N LYS A 64 15.77 -3.44 -8.74
CA LYS A 64 14.83 -3.16 -9.83
C LYS A 64 15.02 -1.78 -10.48
N LYS A 65 15.30 -0.74 -9.69
CA LYS A 65 15.63 0.61 -10.21
C LYS A 65 16.96 0.66 -10.98
N ALA A 66 17.90 -0.22 -10.66
CA ALA A 66 19.18 -0.34 -11.35
C ALA A 66 19.08 -0.98 -12.76
N GLY A 67 17.86 -1.26 -13.25
CA GLY A 67 17.64 -1.87 -14.57
C GLY A 67 18.07 -3.33 -14.65
N LEU A 68 18.25 -3.98 -13.50
CA LEU A 68 18.66 -5.38 -13.41
C LEU A 68 17.47 -6.36 -13.53
N PHE A 69 16.23 -5.84 -13.59
CA PHE A 69 15.00 -6.58 -13.87
C PHE A 69 14.27 -6.00 -15.10
N THR A 70 13.83 -6.90 -15.99
CA THR A 70 13.22 -6.67 -17.32
C THR A 70 11.70 -6.38 -17.25
N PRO A 71 11.03 -5.92 -18.34
CA PRO A 71 9.84 -5.06 -18.22
C PRO A 71 8.63 -5.78 -17.64
N GLN A 72 7.79 -5.02 -16.91
CA GLN A 72 6.47 -5.48 -16.48
C GLN A 72 5.71 -6.09 -17.66
N ASP A 73 5.52 -7.41 -17.63
CA ASP A 73 4.53 -8.05 -18.48
C ASP A 73 3.15 -7.61 -18.00
N LYS A 74 2.56 -6.65 -18.72
CA LYS A 74 1.23 -6.12 -18.43
C LYS A 74 0.18 -7.23 -18.35
N GLY A 75 0.34 -8.32 -19.11
CA GLY A 75 -0.58 -9.46 -19.06
C GLY A 75 -0.50 -10.24 -17.74
N ILE A 76 0.70 -10.43 -17.20
CA ILE A 76 0.90 -11.07 -15.89
C ILE A 76 0.38 -10.17 -14.77
N GLU A 77 0.65 -8.86 -14.83
CA GLU A 77 0.10 -7.90 -13.88
C GLU A 77 -1.43 -7.95 -13.85
N GLU A 78 -2.06 -7.88 -15.03
CA GLU A 78 -3.51 -7.94 -15.20
C GLU A 78 -4.11 -9.19 -14.59
N LEU A 79 -3.51 -10.35 -14.88
CA LEU A 79 -3.96 -11.64 -14.38
C LEU A 79 -3.87 -11.73 -12.86
N LEU A 80 -2.72 -11.38 -12.29
CA LEU A 80 -2.50 -11.47 -10.85
C LEU A 80 -3.36 -10.47 -10.08
N ARG A 81 -3.48 -9.24 -10.59
CA ARG A 81 -4.35 -8.22 -10.00
C ARG A 81 -5.81 -8.69 -10.02
N SER A 82 -6.28 -9.18 -11.16
CA SER A 82 -7.65 -9.68 -11.31
C SER A 82 -7.95 -10.85 -10.37
N LEU A 83 -6.98 -11.76 -10.17
CA LEU A 83 -7.09 -12.85 -9.20
C LEU A 83 -7.30 -12.30 -7.78
N PHE A 84 -6.45 -11.37 -7.33
CA PHE A 84 -6.58 -10.77 -6.01
C PHE A 84 -7.89 -10.00 -5.84
N VAL A 85 -8.26 -9.17 -6.82
CA VAL A 85 -9.53 -8.42 -6.82
C VAL A 85 -10.70 -9.38 -6.64
N ASN A 86 -10.74 -10.48 -7.41
CA ASN A 86 -11.83 -11.45 -7.30
C ASN A 86 -11.87 -12.11 -5.93
N ILE A 87 -10.73 -12.43 -5.33
CA ILE A 87 -10.70 -13.00 -3.97
C ILE A 87 -11.22 -11.98 -2.95
N ILE A 88 -10.77 -10.72 -3.02
CA ILE A 88 -11.23 -9.63 -2.14
C ILE A 88 -12.75 -9.44 -2.24
N VAL A 89 -13.28 -9.39 -3.46
CA VAL A 89 -14.73 -9.24 -3.69
C VAL A 89 -15.51 -10.43 -3.12
N LEU A 90 -14.96 -11.65 -3.20
CA LEU A 90 -15.61 -12.85 -2.64
C LEU A 90 -15.56 -12.91 -1.10
N THR A 91 -14.63 -12.20 -0.46
CA THR A 91 -14.51 -12.14 1.01
C THR A 91 -15.33 -11.00 1.63
N GLU A 92 -15.56 -9.93 0.89
CA GLU A 92 -16.31 -8.77 1.38
C GLU A 92 -17.83 -8.94 1.30
N VAL A 93 -18.55 -8.30 2.22
CA VAL A 93 -20.01 -8.24 2.18
C VAL A 93 -20.46 -7.20 1.16
N GLU A 94 -21.34 -7.60 0.24
CA GLU A 94 -21.92 -6.72 -0.77
C GLU A 94 -23.02 -5.82 -0.19
N ASP A 95 -23.12 -4.59 -0.70
CA ASP A 95 -24.25 -3.71 -0.41
C ASP A 95 -25.54 -4.16 -1.12
N LYS A 96 -26.63 -3.40 -0.93
CA LYS A 96 -27.92 -3.66 -1.60
C LYS A 96 -27.86 -3.64 -3.13
N ASN A 97 -26.79 -3.10 -3.72
CA ASN A 97 -26.60 -3.01 -5.16
C ASN A 97 -25.64 -4.09 -5.69
N GLY A 98 -25.17 -5.00 -4.83
CA GLY A 98 -24.24 -6.07 -5.20
C GLY A 98 -22.80 -5.61 -5.35
N PHE A 99 -22.41 -4.49 -4.72
CA PHE A 99 -21.03 -4.01 -4.75
C PHE A 99 -20.34 -4.23 -3.41
N SER A 100 -19.16 -4.84 -3.46
CA SER A 100 -18.24 -4.99 -2.34
C SER A 100 -17.65 -3.62 -1.92
N HIS A 101 -17.05 -3.55 -0.73
CA HIS A 101 -16.38 -2.35 -0.23
C HIS A 101 -15.28 -1.86 -1.18
N SER A 102 -14.34 -2.74 -1.51
CA SER A 102 -13.24 -2.44 -2.44
C SER A 102 -13.74 -2.00 -3.83
N GLN A 103 -14.88 -2.55 -4.30
CA GLN A 103 -15.50 -2.09 -5.55
C GLN A 103 -16.05 -0.67 -5.46
N ARG A 104 -16.70 -0.31 -4.36
CA ARG A 104 -17.23 1.05 -4.14
C ARG A 104 -16.10 2.07 -3.97
N VAL A 105 -15.06 1.74 -3.22
CA VAL A 105 -13.85 2.58 -3.08
C VAL A 105 -13.15 2.76 -4.43
N ALA A 106 -13.02 1.70 -5.24
CA ALA A 106 -12.44 1.80 -6.59
C ALA A 106 -13.26 2.66 -7.54
N LYS A 107 -14.60 2.61 -7.45
CA LYS A 107 -15.49 3.49 -8.20
C LYS A 107 -15.35 4.95 -7.77
N LEU A 108 -15.31 5.22 -6.47
CA LEU A 108 -15.07 6.56 -5.94
C LEU A 108 -13.71 7.11 -6.37
N ALA A 109 -12.68 6.26 -6.40
CA ALA A 109 -11.34 6.62 -6.86
C ALA A 109 -11.33 7.02 -8.34
N GLU A 110 -12.03 6.26 -9.18
CA GLU A 110 -12.20 6.59 -10.60
C GLU A 110 -12.91 7.94 -10.78
N GLU A 111 -14.06 8.13 -10.12
CA GLU A 111 -14.83 9.37 -10.20
C GLU A 111 -14.02 10.59 -9.71
N PHE A 112 -13.30 10.44 -8.60
CA PHE A 112 -12.49 11.50 -8.02
C PHE A 112 -11.29 11.85 -8.90
N ALA A 113 -10.56 10.85 -9.43
CA ALA A 113 -9.44 11.10 -10.34
C ALA A 113 -9.88 11.80 -11.64
N ARG A 114 -11.03 11.41 -12.20
CA ARG A 114 -11.62 12.10 -13.36
C ARG A 114 -12.00 13.54 -13.02
N TYR A 115 -12.58 13.77 -11.84
CA TYR A 115 -12.89 15.14 -11.37
C TYR A 115 -11.63 16.01 -11.23
N LEU A 116 -10.51 15.43 -10.81
CA LEU A 116 -9.20 16.10 -10.75
C LEU A 116 -8.58 16.35 -12.15
N GLY A 117 -9.22 15.91 -13.24
CA GLY A 117 -8.75 16.11 -14.61
C GLY A 117 -7.55 15.23 -14.97
N TRP A 118 -7.40 14.06 -14.33
CA TRP A 118 -6.31 13.14 -14.65
C TRP A 118 -6.54 12.43 -15.98
N GLU A 119 -5.44 12.05 -16.63
CA GLU A 119 -5.48 11.17 -17.80
C GLU A 119 -5.95 9.75 -17.46
N GLU A 120 -6.53 9.06 -18.44
CA GLU A 120 -7.16 7.74 -18.26
C GLU A 120 -6.20 6.71 -17.65
N SER A 121 -4.94 6.70 -18.08
CA SER A 121 -3.89 5.83 -17.53
C SER A 121 -3.73 5.97 -16.02
N LYS A 122 -3.76 7.21 -15.53
CA LYS A 122 -3.59 7.52 -14.11
C LYS A 122 -4.88 7.30 -13.31
N VAL A 123 -6.04 7.48 -13.95
CA VAL A 123 -7.34 7.11 -13.40
C VAL A 123 -7.40 5.60 -13.16
N GLU A 124 -7.02 4.81 -14.18
CA GLU A 124 -6.95 3.35 -14.09
C GLU A 124 -5.95 2.90 -13.02
N GLU A 125 -4.79 3.56 -12.94
CA GLU A 125 -3.79 3.30 -11.91
C GLU A 125 -4.38 3.49 -10.50
N LEU A 126 -4.98 4.64 -10.18
CA LEU A 126 -5.58 4.87 -8.86
C LEU A 126 -6.71 3.87 -8.56
N ARG A 127 -7.53 3.55 -9.56
CA ARG A 127 -8.59 2.54 -9.42
C ARG A 127 -8.02 1.17 -9.03
N ASN A 128 -6.91 0.76 -9.64
CA ASN A 128 -6.24 -0.50 -9.33
C ASN A 128 -5.61 -0.50 -7.93
N HIS A 129 -5.06 0.64 -7.50
CA HIS A 129 -4.61 0.84 -6.12
C HIS A 129 -5.76 0.72 -5.12
N ALA A 130 -6.92 1.31 -5.42
CA ALA A 130 -8.11 1.23 -4.59
C ALA A 130 -8.63 -0.21 -4.46
N PHE A 131 -8.66 -1.00 -5.53
CA PHE A 131 -9.11 -2.39 -5.44
C PHE A 131 -8.25 -3.27 -4.51
N LEU A 132 -6.95 -2.97 -4.41
CA LEU A 132 -6.01 -3.81 -3.68
C LEU A 132 -5.73 -3.33 -2.26
N HIS A 133 -6.25 -2.17 -1.84
CA HIS A 133 -5.88 -1.54 -0.56
C HIS A 133 -6.04 -2.49 0.64
N ASP A 134 -7.10 -3.30 0.61
CA ASP A 134 -7.49 -4.24 1.66
C ASP A 134 -7.08 -5.70 1.39
N VAL A 135 -6.23 -5.98 0.40
CA VAL A 135 -5.84 -7.37 0.04
C VAL A 135 -5.31 -8.18 1.22
N GLY A 136 -4.74 -7.52 2.23
CA GLY A 136 -4.27 -8.17 3.46
C GLY A 136 -5.38 -8.73 4.36
N LYS A 137 -6.63 -8.30 4.21
CA LYS A 137 -7.77 -8.84 4.98
C LYS A 137 -8.02 -10.32 4.69
N ILE A 138 -7.63 -10.81 3.51
CA ILE A 138 -7.61 -12.24 3.17
C ILE A 138 -6.84 -13.05 4.24
N ALA A 139 -5.74 -12.51 4.78
CA ALA A 139 -4.95 -13.16 5.81
C ALA A 139 -5.67 -13.17 7.17
N ILE A 140 -6.26 -12.04 7.55
CA ILE A 140 -6.91 -11.86 8.85
C ILE A 140 -8.13 -12.78 8.95
N GLU A 141 -8.94 -12.86 7.90
CA GLU A 141 -10.12 -13.71 7.88
C GLU A 141 -9.74 -15.20 7.97
N GLN A 142 -8.64 -15.62 7.35
CA GLN A 142 -8.10 -16.97 7.51
C GLN A 142 -7.62 -17.25 8.95
N LEU A 143 -6.98 -16.27 9.60
CA LEU A 143 -6.54 -16.38 10.98
C LEU A 143 -7.70 -16.42 11.97
N MET A 144 -8.82 -15.75 11.67
CA MET A 144 -10.06 -15.85 12.45
C MET A 144 -10.75 -17.23 12.30
N LEU A 145 -10.48 -17.96 11.20
CA LEU A 145 -11.09 -19.26 10.90
C LEU A 145 -10.27 -20.49 11.39
N TYR A 146 -9.00 -20.35 11.81
CA TYR A 146 -8.14 -21.52 12.13
C TYR A 146 -7.22 -21.43 13.39
N SER A 147 -7.10 -22.61 14.01
CA SER A 147 -6.27 -23.13 15.12
C SER A 147 -4.77 -22.71 15.15
N PRO A 148 -4.07 -22.75 16.31
CA PRO A 148 -2.93 -21.89 16.71
C PRO A 148 -1.55 -22.25 16.12
N THR A 149 -1.49 -22.87 14.93
CA THR A 149 -0.25 -23.43 14.38
C THR A 149 0.35 -22.68 13.20
N ARG A 150 -0.21 -21.53 12.77
CA ARG A 150 0.45 -20.62 11.81
C ARG A 150 0.40 -19.16 12.28
N ILE A 151 1.60 -18.58 12.36
CA ILE A 151 1.96 -17.17 12.58
C ILE A 151 1.39 -16.55 13.87
N ARG A 152 2.09 -16.82 14.99
CA ARG A 152 1.80 -16.32 16.33
C ARG A 152 2.36 -14.91 16.62
N THR A 153 2.88 -14.21 15.60
CA THR A 153 3.52 -12.88 15.72
C THR A 153 2.62 -11.73 15.30
N PHE A 154 1.56 -12.00 14.53
CA PHE A 154 0.50 -11.03 14.24
C PHE A 154 -0.58 -11.28 15.28
N GLU A 155 -0.70 -10.34 16.22
CA GLU A 155 -1.83 -10.33 17.13
C GLU A 155 -3.06 -10.03 16.26
N THR A 156 -4.14 -10.81 16.31
CA THR A 156 -5.31 -10.76 15.38
C THR A 156 -6.07 -9.43 15.36
N HIS A 157 -5.39 -8.33 15.04
CA HIS A 157 -5.85 -6.96 15.05
C HIS A 157 -6.02 -6.50 13.61
N TYR A 158 -7.08 -5.73 13.38
CA TYR A 158 -7.35 -5.10 12.10
C TYR A 158 -6.13 -4.36 11.54
N GLU A 159 -5.30 -3.76 12.41
CA GLU A 159 -4.12 -2.98 12.05
C GLU A 159 -3.02 -3.77 11.32
N ASP A 160 -3.08 -5.11 11.31
CA ASP A 160 -2.08 -5.95 10.67
C ASP A 160 -2.30 -6.12 9.15
N HIS A 161 -3.49 -5.83 8.63
CA HIS A 161 -3.79 -6.09 7.21
C HIS A 161 -2.92 -5.26 6.23
N PRO A 162 -2.46 -4.03 6.50
CA PRO A 162 -1.55 -3.34 5.58
C PRO A 162 -0.21 -4.07 5.45
N THR A 163 0.28 -4.65 6.56
CA THR A 163 1.49 -5.47 6.58
C THR A 163 1.26 -6.80 5.87
N MET A 164 0.14 -7.48 6.12
CA MET A 164 -0.22 -8.71 5.41
C MET A 164 -0.37 -8.49 3.91
N GLY A 165 -1.03 -7.41 3.51
CA GLY A 165 -1.22 -7.05 2.11
C GLY A 165 0.10 -6.75 1.41
N THR A 166 1.04 -6.13 2.11
CA THR A 166 2.43 -5.98 1.63
C THR A 166 3.04 -7.34 1.30
N ILE A 167 2.95 -8.31 2.22
CA ILE A 167 3.48 -9.67 2.02
C ILE A 167 2.81 -10.33 0.81
N TYR A 168 1.49 -10.22 0.65
CA TYR A 168 0.79 -10.79 -0.51
C TYR A 168 1.18 -10.16 -1.84
N LEU A 169 1.40 -8.86 -1.88
CA LEU A 169 1.82 -8.21 -3.12
C LEU A 169 3.30 -8.47 -3.42
N THR A 170 4.10 -8.89 -2.44
CA THR A 170 5.51 -9.25 -2.70
C THR A 170 5.67 -10.56 -3.50
N ILE A 171 4.62 -11.38 -3.63
CA ILE A 171 4.70 -12.67 -4.34
C ILE A 171 5.16 -12.54 -5.80
N HIS A 172 4.90 -11.39 -6.42
CA HIS A 172 5.31 -11.13 -7.79
C HIS A 172 5.59 -9.64 -8.01
N GLU A 173 6.67 -9.38 -8.73
CA GLU A 173 7.24 -8.05 -8.89
C GLU A 173 6.37 -7.05 -9.66
N SER A 174 5.40 -7.55 -10.44
CA SER A 174 4.44 -6.73 -11.17
C SER A 174 3.45 -6.04 -10.23
N LEU A 175 3.25 -6.56 -9.03
CA LEU A 175 2.32 -6.04 -8.03
C LEU A 175 2.96 -5.03 -7.08
N TRP A 176 4.29 -4.93 -7.06
CA TRP A 176 5.01 -4.12 -6.08
C TRP A 176 4.65 -2.63 -6.11
N LYS A 177 4.20 -2.11 -7.27
CA LYS A 177 3.75 -0.72 -7.38
C LYS A 177 2.55 -0.40 -6.48
N TYR A 178 1.74 -1.39 -6.12
CA TYR A 178 0.58 -1.24 -5.24
C TYR A 178 0.95 -1.23 -3.76
N ILE A 179 2.11 -1.79 -3.38
CA ILE A 179 2.56 -1.94 -1.98
C ILE A 179 2.51 -0.63 -1.20
N PRO A 180 3.03 0.52 -1.69
CA PRO A 180 3.00 1.75 -0.91
C PRO A 180 1.58 2.24 -0.59
N THR A 181 0.57 1.88 -1.39
CA THR A 181 -0.82 2.22 -1.06
C THR A 181 -1.40 1.25 -0.06
N VAL A 182 -1.24 -0.06 -0.31
CA VAL A 182 -1.70 -1.11 0.61
C VAL A 182 -1.10 -0.95 2.00
N ARG A 183 0.20 -0.67 2.10
CA ARG A 183 0.87 -0.54 3.40
C ARG A 183 0.45 0.70 4.18
N HIS A 184 0.15 1.80 3.50
CA HIS A 184 0.09 3.12 4.16
C HIS A 184 -1.27 3.81 4.08
N HIS A 185 -2.32 3.16 3.57
CA HIS A 185 -3.64 3.80 3.45
C HIS A 185 -4.34 4.04 4.81
N HIS A 186 -3.83 3.47 5.91
CA HIS A 186 -4.21 3.79 7.28
C HIS A 186 -3.24 4.74 8.01
N GLU A 187 -2.22 5.24 7.31
CA GLU A 187 -1.41 6.31 7.86
C GLU A 187 -2.22 7.58 8.01
N ARG A 188 -1.92 8.33 9.07
CA ARG A 188 -2.60 9.58 9.39
C ARG A 188 -1.68 10.75 9.13
N TRP A 189 -2.23 11.83 8.60
CA TRP A 189 -1.48 13.06 8.32
C TRP A 189 -0.66 13.57 9.51
N ASP A 190 -1.13 13.37 10.73
CA ASP A 190 -0.46 13.75 11.99
C ASP A 190 0.64 12.79 12.48
N GLY A 191 0.86 11.65 11.81
CA GLY A 191 1.84 10.63 12.17
C GLY A 191 1.38 9.67 13.28
N LYS A 192 0.07 9.62 13.58
CA LYS A 192 -0.49 8.70 14.60
C LYS A 192 -1.15 7.46 13.98
N GLY A 193 -0.99 7.26 12.67
CA GLY A 193 -1.54 6.11 11.96
C GLY A 193 -0.69 4.86 12.15
N PHE A 194 -0.93 3.88 11.30
CA PHE A 194 -0.19 2.61 11.27
C PHE A 194 0.05 2.20 9.81
N PRO A 195 1.03 1.31 9.54
CA PRO A 195 1.92 0.64 10.49
C PRO A 195 3.20 1.42 10.83
N ASP A 196 3.62 2.37 10.00
CA ASP A 196 4.95 2.99 10.06
C ASP A 196 4.94 4.41 10.66
N LYS A 197 3.76 4.97 10.93
CA LYS A 197 3.55 6.28 11.56
C LYS A 197 4.13 7.43 10.73
N LEU A 198 4.04 7.30 9.42
CA LEU A 198 4.47 8.33 8.47
C LEU A 198 3.66 9.62 8.64
N LYS A 199 4.30 10.78 8.46
CA LYS A 199 3.66 12.08 8.68
C LYS A 199 3.59 12.92 7.41
N GLY A 200 2.45 13.57 7.19
CA GLY A 200 2.28 14.53 6.12
C GLY A 200 2.59 13.94 4.74
N GLU A 201 3.53 14.56 4.03
CA GLU A 201 3.90 14.17 2.66
C GLU A 201 4.82 12.94 2.59
N GLU A 202 5.29 12.40 3.72
CA GLU A 202 5.97 11.10 3.78
C GLU A 202 5.01 9.97 3.39
N ILE A 203 3.70 10.16 3.61
CA ILE A 203 2.67 9.22 3.21
C ILE A 203 2.53 9.24 1.68
N PRO A 204 2.62 8.08 0.99
CA PRO A 204 2.48 8.00 -0.45
C PRO A 204 1.20 8.66 -0.96
N TYR A 205 1.29 9.35 -2.10
CA TYR A 205 0.20 10.19 -2.59
C TYR A 205 -1.11 9.43 -2.82
N PHE A 206 -1.05 8.23 -3.42
CA PHE A 206 -2.24 7.39 -3.58
C PHE A 206 -2.78 6.88 -2.25
N ALA A 207 -1.93 6.55 -1.27
CA ALA A 207 -2.37 6.17 0.07
C ALA A 207 -3.18 7.30 0.74
N ARG A 208 -2.76 8.56 0.61
CA ARG A 208 -3.50 9.72 1.13
C ARG A 208 -4.87 9.91 0.49
N ILE A 209 -5.00 9.60 -0.81
CA ILE A 209 -6.29 9.65 -1.51
C ILE A 209 -7.17 8.50 -1.04
N ILE A 210 -6.66 7.27 -1.06
CA ILE A 210 -7.41 6.08 -0.65
C ILE A 210 -7.88 6.20 0.80
N ALA A 211 -7.08 6.76 1.71
CA ALA A 211 -7.50 7.00 3.10
C ALA A 211 -8.82 7.79 3.21
N ILE A 212 -8.98 8.84 2.39
CA ILE A 212 -10.21 9.68 2.38
C ILE A 212 -11.38 8.91 1.78
N LEU A 213 -11.15 8.22 0.65
CA LEU A 213 -12.20 7.49 -0.07
C LEU A 213 -12.68 6.27 0.72
N ASN A 214 -11.75 5.55 1.34
CA ASN A 214 -12.01 4.42 2.22
C ASN A 214 -12.91 4.85 3.37
N TYR A 215 -12.48 5.88 4.12
CA TYR A 215 -13.24 6.39 5.25
C TYR A 215 -14.65 6.86 4.85
N TYR A 216 -14.78 7.54 3.70
CA TYR A 216 -16.08 7.97 3.20
C TYR A 216 -17.01 6.78 2.91
N ASP A 217 -16.50 5.72 2.27
CA ASP A 217 -17.30 4.52 2.01
C ASP A 217 -17.70 3.81 3.31
N GLU A 218 -16.75 3.65 4.25
CA GLU A 218 -16.95 3.01 5.56
C GLU A 218 -18.08 3.68 6.34
N VAL A 219 -18.08 5.01 6.45
CA VAL A 219 -19.08 5.69 7.29
C VAL A 219 -20.44 5.90 6.60
N THR A 220 -20.53 5.72 5.28
CA THR A 220 -21.77 5.95 4.50
C THR A 220 -22.50 4.68 4.09
N ASN A 221 -21.88 3.50 4.26
CA ASN A 221 -22.48 2.22 3.87
C ASN A 221 -22.58 1.27 5.07
N PHE A 222 -23.79 0.76 5.33
CA PHE A 222 -24.09 -0.15 6.44
C PHE A 222 -23.15 -1.36 6.53
N VAL A 223 -22.82 -1.96 5.38
CA VAL A 223 -22.03 -3.19 5.30
C VAL A 223 -20.54 -2.97 5.60
N SER A 224 -20.09 -1.72 5.53
CA SER A 224 -18.70 -1.33 5.83
C SER A 224 -18.58 -0.55 7.13
N ALA A 225 -19.66 0.05 7.62
CA ALA A 225 -19.71 0.62 8.96
C ALA A 225 -19.61 -0.52 9.98
N ASP A 226 -18.78 -0.35 11.01
CA ASP A 226 -18.81 -1.24 12.18
C ASP A 226 -20.27 -1.42 12.61
N TRP A 227 -20.70 -2.67 12.84
CA TRP A 227 -22.11 -3.04 13.00
C TRP A 227 -22.88 -2.25 14.08
N ASP A 228 -22.17 -1.58 14.99
CA ASP A 228 -22.71 -0.72 16.05
C ASP A 228 -22.73 0.80 15.71
N SER A 229 -22.26 1.19 14.53
CA SER A 229 -22.17 2.59 14.09
C SER A 229 -23.41 3.03 13.31
N GLU A 230 -23.91 4.22 13.62
CA GLU A 230 -24.97 4.85 12.82
C GLU A 230 -24.44 5.21 11.43
N ILE A 231 -25.12 4.75 10.37
CA ILE A 231 -24.78 5.09 8.98
C ILE A 231 -24.90 6.61 8.80
N LYS A 232 -23.81 7.24 8.38
CA LYS A 232 -23.79 8.68 8.13
C LYS A 232 -24.35 8.99 6.75
N THR A 233 -25.11 10.07 6.68
CA THR A 233 -25.46 10.69 5.39
C THR A 233 -24.19 11.23 4.72
N PRO A 234 -24.16 11.35 3.38
CA PRO A 234 -23.05 11.99 2.66
C PRO A 234 -22.65 13.35 3.25
N GLN A 235 -23.62 14.15 3.69
CA GLN A 235 -23.43 15.44 4.33
C GLN A 235 -22.65 15.31 5.65
N GLN A 236 -23.06 14.38 6.51
CA GLN A 236 -22.40 14.11 7.79
C GLN A 236 -20.98 13.61 7.57
N ALA A 237 -20.77 12.67 6.64
CA ALA A 237 -19.46 12.13 6.30
C ALA A 237 -18.50 13.23 5.80
N VAL A 238 -18.96 14.08 4.87
CA VAL A 238 -18.16 15.22 4.37
C VAL A 238 -17.81 16.20 5.50
N ARG A 239 -18.75 16.49 6.40
CA ARG A 239 -18.49 17.38 7.54
C ARG A 239 -17.44 16.81 8.48
N GLU A 240 -17.49 15.50 8.74
CA GLU A 240 -16.50 14.82 9.58
C GLU A 240 -15.12 14.81 8.90
N ILE A 241 -15.04 14.45 7.61
CA ILE A 241 -13.79 14.50 6.83
C ILE A 241 -13.16 15.90 6.86
N LYS A 242 -13.97 16.97 6.77
CA LYS A 242 -13.48 18.36 6.91
C LYS A 242 -12.89 18.64 8.28
N ASN A 243 -13.50 18.12 9.35
CA ASN A 243 -12.99 18.28 10.72
C ASN A 243 -11.70 17.49 10.96
N LEU A 244 -11.49 16.39 10.21
CA LEU A 244 -10.30 15.54 10.30
C LEU A 244 -9.15 15.99 9.39
N ALA A 245 -9.34 17.06 8.60
CA ALA A 245 -8.30 17.64 7.76
C ALA A 245 -7.09 18.12 8.59
N GLY A 246 -5.88 17.77 8.16
CA GLY A 246 -4.64 18.11 8.86
C GLY A 246 -4.37 17.26 10.11
N THR A 247 -5.22 16.29 10.44
CA THR A 247 -4.97 15.29 11.49
C THR A 247 -4.98 13.88 10.94
N PHE A 248 -6.10 13.41 10.40
CA PHE A 248 -6.16 12.11 9.71
C PHE A 248 -5.77 12.29 8.24
N PHE A 249 -6.32 13.31 7.58
CA PHE A 249 -6.26 13.42 6.13
C PHE A 249 -5.44 14.62 5.65
N ASP A 250 -4.87 14.49 4.46
CA ASP A 250 -4.20 15.59 3.75
C ASP A 250 -5.20 16.73 3.51
N PRO A 251 -4.98 17.94 4.08
CA PRO A 251 -5.94 19.03 4.00
C PRO A 251 -6.17 19.52 2.55
N LYS A 252 -5.18 19.40 1.66
CA LYS A 252 -5.33 19.79 0.24
C LYS A 252 -6.25 18.81 -0.49
N LEU A 253 -6.09 17.51 -0.22
CA LEU A 253 -6.94 16.47 -0.81
C LEU A 253 -8.36 16.53 -0.24
N VAL A 254 -8.53 16.81 1.06
CA VAL A 254 -9.85 17.02 1.65
C VAL A 254 -10.60 18.17 0.96
N GLU A 255 -9.94 19.30 0.71
CA GLU A 255 -10.57 20.42 0.00
C GLU A 255 -11.08 19.99 -1.38
N GLN A 256 -10.27 19.25 -2.13
CA GLN A 256 -10.65 18.73 -3.45
C GLN A 256 -11.79 17.71 -3.37
N PHE A 257 -11.74 16.79 -2.40
CA PHE A 257 -12.76 15.76 -2.18
C PHE A 257 -14.12 16.37 -1.82
N VAL A 258 -14.13 17.39 -0.95
CA VAL A 258 -15.35 18.11 -0.57
C VAL A 258 -16.02 18.76 -1.79
N ARG A 259 -15.23 19.37 -2.68
CA ARG A 259 -15.76 19.95 -3.93
C ARG A 259 -16.28 18.87 -4.87
N PHE A 260 -15.57 17.76 -5.00
CA PHE A 260 -16.00 16.59 -5.77
C PHE A 260 -17.38 16.08 -5.32
N VAL A 261 -17.57 15.82 -4.02
CA VAL A 261 -18.84 15.33 -3.49
C VAL A 261 -19.97 16.36 -3.67
N LYS A 262 -19.67 17.66 -3.56
CA LYS A 262 -20.62 18.73 -3.86
C LYS A 262 -21.10 18.69 -5.31
N ASP A 263 -20.15 18.64 -6.25
CA ASP A 263 -20.42 18.89 -7.66
C ASP A 263 -20.99 17.64 -8.34
N VAL A 264 -20.46 16.46 -8.00
CA VAL A 264 -20.81 15.18 -8.64
C VAL A 264 -21.96 14.50 -7.93
N HIS A 265 -21.94 14.44 -6.59
CA HIS A 265 -22.98 13.76 -5.80
C HIS A 265 -24.08 14.71 -5.32
N LYS A 266 -23.99 16.02 -5.65
CA LYS A 266 -24.99 17.06 -5.35
C LYS A 266 -25.34 17.16 -3.86
N VAL A 267 -24.34 16.91 -3.00
CA VAL A 267 -24.47 16.97 -1.55
C VAL A 267 -24.39 18.43 -1.10
N SER A 268 -25.36 18.89 -0.28
CA SER A 268 -25.29 20.21 0.34
C SER A 268 -24.24 20.24 1.45
N ILE A 269 -23.40 21.27 1.49
CA ILE A 269 -22.24 21.37 2.41
C ILE A 269 -22.37 22.61 3.32
N GLU A 270 -23.61 23.04 3.59
CA GLU A 270 -23.91 24.10 4.56
C GLU A 270 -23.64 23.67 6.01
#